data_AF-A0A972WCH8-F1
#
_entry.id   AF-A0A972WCH8-F1
#
_cell.length_a   1.000
_cell.length_b   1.000
_cell.length_c   1.000
_cell.angle_alpha   90.00
_cell.angle_beta   90.00
_cell.angle_gamma   90.00
#
_symmetry.space_group_name_H-M   'P 1'
#
loop_
_entity.id
_entity.type
_entity.pdbx_description
1 polymer ?
#
loop_
_entity_poly.entity_id
_entity_poly.type
_entity_poly.pdbx_seq_one_letter_code
_entity_poly.pdbx_strand_id
1 'polypeptide(L)'
;MALILTIAVAVTLLTAALLVMRWGNVVCTGTIPVSFFTFIAILFTSGLDVGLIMFPLVDFELYSTEPEYAFTNPLAIEFGFWGFLVWAFYFLTTFYFCIVEPKLKLFEIPVIKFTNNIVIIGTCAFTAFLFLLYLPDYVFGISEPFRYALVAGVILFATLSSTDIKYVKILSVAST
;
A
#
# COMPACT_ATOMS: atom_id res chain seq x y z
N MET A 1 -24.24 -4.24 3.30
CA MET A 1 -22.85 -3.86 2.97
C MET A 1 -21.84 -4.64 3.82
N ALA A 2 -21.99 -4.68 5.15
CA ALA A 2 -21.11 -5.44 6.05
C ALA A 2 -20.92 -6.92 5.67
N LEU A 3 -21.99 -7.66 5.36
CA LEU A 3 -21.89 -9.09 5.02
C LEU A 3 -20.97 -9.38 3.82
N ILE A 4 -21.05 -8.56 2.77
CA ILE A 4 -20.22 -8.74 1.56
C ILE A 4 -18.74 -8.53 1.91
N LEU A 5 -18.45 -7.48 2.70
CA LEU A 5 -17.09 -7.19 3.15
C LEU A 5 -16.55 -8.32 4.04
N THR A 6 -17.34 -8.81 5.00
CA THR A 6 -16.95 -9.92 5.87
C THR A 6 -16.64 -11.18 5.06
N ILE A 7 -17.49 -11.53 4.08
CA ILE A 7 -17.25 -12.67 3.20
C ILE A 7 -15.98 -12.47 2.37
N ALA A 8 -15.78 -11.28 1.79
CA ALA A 8 -14.60 -10.98 0.99
C ALA A 8 -13.31 -11.09 1.81
N VAL A 9 -13.29 -10.55 3.03
CA VAL A 9 -12.15 -10.64 3.96
C VAL A 9 -11.89 -12.10 4.36
N ALA A 10 -12.93 -12.85 4.72
CA ALA A 10 -12.78 -14.26 5.09
C ALA A 10 -12.23 -15.11 3.94
N VAL A 11 -12.74 -14.91 2.71
CA VAL A 11 -12.24 -15.61 1.51
C VAL A 11 -10.80 -15.23 1.20
N THR A 12 -10.44 -13.96 1.34
CA THR A 12 -9.06 -13.47 1.17
C THR A 12 -8.11 -14.16 2.14
N LEU A 13 -8.44 -14.15 3.44
CA LEU A 13 -7.60 -14.77 4.47
C LEU A 13 -7.50 -16.29 4.28
N LEU A 14 -8.60 -16.95 3.95
CA LEU A 14 -8.61 -18.38 3.67
C LEU A 14 -7.73 -18.71 2.45
N THR A 15 -7.83 -17.91 1.39
CA THR A 15 -7.01 -18.07 0.19
C THR A 15 -5.53 -17.91 0.54
N ALA A 16 -5.18 -16.87 1.30
CA ALA A 16 -3.80 -16.64 1.73
C ALA A 16 -3.26 -17.84 2.52
N ALA A 17 -4.03 -18.35 3.49
CA ALA A 17 -3.65 -19.52 4.27
C ALA A 17 -3.47 -20.78 3.41
N LEU A 18 -4.39 -21.06 2.48
CA LEU A 18 -4.30 -22.19 1.56
C LEU A 18 -3.06 -22.08 0.66
N LEU A 19 -2.75 -20.87 0.18
CA LEU A 19 -1.57 -20.63 -0.66
C LEU A 19 -0.27 -20.85 0.12
N VAL A 20 -0.18 -20.36 1.35
CA VAL A 20 0.98 -20.60 2.24
C VAL A 20 1.15 -22.09 2.52
N MET A 21 0.07 -22.80 2.89
CA MET A 21 0.14 -24.24 3.20
C MET A 21 0.59 -25.08 2.00
N ARG A 22 0.18 -24.72 0.78
CA ARG A 22 0.44 -25.53 -0.42
C ARG A 22 1.68 -25.11 -1.21
N TRP A 23 2.03 -23.83 -1.19
CA TRP A 23 3.13 -23.26 -1.99
C TRP A 23 4.14 -22.45 -1.18
N GLY A 24 4.11 -22.50 0.16
CA GLY A 24 5.03 -21.76 1.03
C GLY A 24 6.53 -22.07 0.83
N ASN A 25 6.86 -23.21 0.22
CA ASN A 25 8.24 -23.61 -0.09
C ASN A 25 8.69 -23.27 -1.52
N VAL A 26 7.86 -22.58 -2.32
CA VAL A 26 8.23 -22.17 -3.69
C VAL A 26 9.19 -20.99 -3.63
N VAL A 27 10.40 -21.18 -4.15
CA VAL A 27 11.39 -20.12 -4.26
C VAL A 27 11.08 -19.25 -5.47
N CYS A 28 10.84 -17.96 -5.22
CA CYS A 28 10.64 -16.96 -6.27
C CYS A 28 11.97 -16.23 -6.55
N THR A 29 12.49 -16.34 -7.77
CA THR A 29 13.75 -15.69 -8.17
C THR A 29 13.47 -14.49 -9.07
N GLY A 30 13.84 -13.29 -8.62
CA GLY A 30 13.77 -12.05 -9.40
C GLY A 30 15.04 -11.80 -10.22
N THR A 31 14.95 -10.93 -11.23
CA THR A 31 16.07 -10.51 -12.08
C THR A 31 16.96 -9.43 -11.42
N ILE A 32 16.44 -8.77 -10.39
CA ILE A 32 17.12 -7.67 -9.69
C ILE A 32 17.46 -8.14 -8.27
N PRO A 33 18.67 -8.68 -8.03
CA PRO A 33 19.06 -9.04 -6.68
C PRO A 33 19.24 -7.80 -5.81
N VAL A 34 18.82 -7.92 -4.56
CA VAL A 34 19.03 -6.93 -3.49
C VAL A 34 19.43 -7.66 -2.22
N SER A 35 20.11 -6.95 -1.32
CA SER A 35 20.36 -7.51 0.01
C SER A 35 19.05 -7.73 0.75
N PHE A 36 19.04 -8.66 1.70
CA PHE A 36 17.86 -8.95 2.53
C PHE A 36 17.32 -7.70 3.25
N PHE A 37 18.21 -6.88 3.81
CA PHE A 37 17.82 -5.64 4.49
C PHE A 37 17.29 -4.58 3.53
N THR A 38 17.89 -4.45 2.35
CA THR A 38 17.37 -3.55 1.30
C THR A 38 15.98 -4.00 0.84
N PHE A 39 15.74 -5.32 0.74
CA PHE A 39 14.43 -5.85 0.39
C PHE A 39 13.38 -5.50 1.46
N ILE A 40 13.71 -5.69 2.75
CA ILE A 40 12.84 -5.29 3.86
C ILE A 40 12.55 -3.78 3.80
N ALA A 41 13.57 -2.95 3.64
CA ALA A 41 13.41 -1.49 3.55
C ALA A 41 12.48 -1.10 2.40
N ILE A 42 12.66 -1.68 1.21
CA ILE A 42 11.76 -1.43 0.07
C ILE A 42 10.34 -1.88 0.39
N LEU A 43 10.17 -3.06 0.99
CA LEU A 43 8.85 -3.61 1.30
C LEU A 43 8.10 -2.71 2.29
N PHE A 44 8.75 -2.29 3.38
CA PHE A 44 8.14 -1.41 4.37
C PHE A 44 7.87 -0.02 3.81
N THR A 45 8.83 0.61 3.12
CA THR A 45 8.66 1.98 2.60
C THR A 45 7.68 2.05 1.44
N SER A 46 7.53 0.98 0.65
CA SER A 46 6.50 0.92 -0.41
C SER A 46 5.12 0.56 0.16
N GLY A 47 5.08 -0.21 1.26
CA GLY A 47 3.85 -0.56 1.95
C GLY A 47 3.31 0.59 2.80
N LEU A 48 4.20 1.42 3.37
CA LEU A 48 3.88 2.58 4.21
C LEU A 48 3.43 3.76 3.33
N ASP A 49 2.23 3.65 2.76
CA ASP A 49 1.57 4.77 2.10
C ASP A 49 1.19 5.85 3.13
N VAL A 50 0.95 7.08 2.65
CA VAL A 50 0.39 8.19 3.43
C VAL A 50 -0.83 7.72 4.23
N GLY A 51 -1.66 6.83 3.66
CA GLY A 51 -2.79 6.22 4.37
C GLY A 51 -2.42 5.52 5.69
N LEU A 52 -1.27 4.83 5.75
CA LEU A 52 -0.79 4.15 6.95
C LEU A 52 -0.25 5.10 8.03
N ILE A 53 0.04 6.35 7.69
CA ILE A 53 0.40 7.39 8.65
C ILE A 53 -0.85 8.19 9.07
N MET A 54 -1.71 8.53 8.11
CA MET A 54 -2.82 9.46 8.33
C MET A 54 -4.04 8.79 8.95
N PHE A 55 -4.45 7.63 8.42
CA PHE A 55 -5.70 7.00 8.86
C PHE A 55 -5.64 6.48 10.29
N PRO A 56 -4.55 5.84 10.77
CA PRO A 56 -4.51 5.39 12.17
C PRO A 56 -4.66 6.51 13.20
N LEU A 57 -4.27 7.75 12.86
CA LEU A 57 -4.44 8.88 13.79
C LEU A 57 -5.90 9.32 13.91
N VAL A 58 -6.65 9.26 12.80
CA VAL A 58 -8.07 9.64 12.75
C VAL A 58 -8.95 8.48 13.23
N ASP A 59 -8.64 7.27 12.79
CA ASP A 59 -9.40 6.05 13.08
C ASP A 59 -9.25 5.65 14.56
N PHE A 60 -8.10 5.92 15.19
CA PHE A 60 -7.92 5.64 16.61
C PHE A 60 -8.91 6.41 17.49
N GLU A 61 -9.15 7.69 17.20
CA GLU A 61 -10.10 8.50 17.95
C GLU A 61 -11.52 7.93 17.80
N LEU A 62 -11.90 7.57 16.57
CA LEU A 62 -13.17 6.90 16.27
C LEU A 62 -13.32 5.59 17.06
N TYR A 63 -12.32 4.72 17.04
CA TYR A 63 -12.34 3.45 17.76
C TYR A 63 -12.40 3.65 19.29
N SER A 64 -11.84 4.75 19.80
CA SER A 64 -11.85 5.05 21.23
C SER A 64 -13.16 5.64 21.74
N THR A 65 -13.95 6.25 20.85
CA THR A 65 -15.14 7.03 21.23
C THR A 65 -16.45 6.32 20.89
N GLU A 66 -16.49 5.56 19.81
CA GLU A 66 -17.72 4.94 19.33
C GLU A 66 -18.05 3.61 20.05
N PRO A 67 -19.29 3.43 20.56
CA PRO A 67 -19.68 2.23 21.31
C PRO A 67 -19.55 0.92 20.52
N GLU A 68 -19.64 0.98 19.20
CA GLU A 68 -19.56 -0.18 18.31
C GLU A 68 -18.18 -0.87 18.35
N TYR A 69 -17.13 -0.13 18.72
CA TYR A 69 -15.75 -0.64 18.80
C TYR A 69 -15.30 -0.96 20.23
N ALA A 70 -16.16 -0.75 21.24
CA ALA A 70 -15.84 -0.95 22.65
C ALA A 70 -15.56 -2.41 23.05
N PHE A 71 -15.69 -3.36 22.13
CA PHE A 71 -15.42 -4.78 22.36
C PHE A 71 -13.92 -5.10 22.54
N THR A 72 -13.02 -4.20 22.17
CA THR A 72 -11.57 -4.36 22.34
C THR A 72 -10.86 -3.02 22.48
N ASN A 73 -9.56 -3.02 22.76
CA ASN A 73 -8.74 -1.81 22.77
C ASN A 73 -8.56 -1.28 21.33
N PRO A 74 -8.75 0.03 21.07
CA PRO A 74 -8.47 0.68 19.78
C PRO A 74 -7.12 0.29 19.15
N LEU A 75 -6.06 0.17 19.94
CA LEU A 75 -4.74 -0.27 19.44
C LEU A 75 -4.77 -1.67 18.83
N ALA A 76 -5.59 -2.58 19.38
CA ALA A 76 -5.72 -3.93 18.84
C ALA A 76 -6.46 -3.94 17.50
N ILE A 77 -7.40 -3.01 17.31
CA ILE A 77 -8.12 -2.82 16.04
C ILE A 77 -7.14 -2.33 14.98
N GLU A 78 -6.42 -1.24 15.27
CA GLU A 78 -5.38 -0.68 14.38
C GLU A 78 -4.32 -1.73 14.00
N PHE A 79 -3.81 -2.46 14.99
CA PHE A 79 -2.80 -3.50 14.76
C PHE A 79 -3.33 -4.64 13.89
N GLY A 80 -4.61 -5.02 14.07
CA GLY A 80 -5.27 -6.02 13.23
C GLY A 80 -5.37 -5.58 11.77
N PHE A 81 -5.84 -4.36 11.52
CA PHE A 81 -6.00 -3.83 10.16
C PHE A 81 -4.67 -3.58 9.46
N TRP A 82 -3.80 -2.77 10.07
CA TRP A 82 -2.61 -2.25 9.44
C TRP A 82 -1.36 -3.14 9.63
N GLY A 83 -1.29 -3.87 10.73
CA GLY A 83 -0.19 -4.79 11.03
C GLY A 83 -0.32 -6.15 10.33
N PHE A 84 -1.54 -6.60 10.04
CA PHE A 84 -1.76 -7.94 9.45
C PHE A 84 -2.65 -7.93 8.22
N LEU A 85 -3.87 -7.39 8.32
CA LEU A 85 -4.90 -7.60 7.30
C LEU A 85 -4.48 -7.02 5.94
N VAL A 86 -3.97 -5.78 5.92
CA VAL A 86 -3.43 -5.13 4.72
C VAL A 86 -2.28 -5.96 4.11
N TRP A 87 -1.39 -6.50 4.94
CA TRP A 87 -0.27 -7.33 4.48
C TRP A 87 -0.72 -8.66 3.87
N ALA A 88 -1.83 -9.24 4.35
CA ALA A 88 -2.41 -10.44 3.74
C ALA A 88 -2.93 -10.15 2.31
N PHE A 89 -3.50 -8.96 2.08
CA PHE A 89 -3.86 -8.54 0.72
C PHE A 89 -2.62 -8.37 -0.16
N TYR A 90 -1.58 -7.69 0.33
CA TYR A 90 -0.33 -7.56 -0.42
C TYR A 90 0.29 -8.92 -0.77
N PHE A 91 0.28 -9.86 0.18
CA PHE A 91 0.75 -11.22 -0.07
C PHE A 91 0.03 -11.89 -1.24
N LEU A 92 -1.30 -11.82 -1.31
CA LEU A 92 -2.05 -12.42 -2.42
C LEU A 92 -1.69 -11.81 -3.77
N THR A 93 -1.57 -10.48 -3.83
CA THR A 93 -1.18 -9.79 -5.05
C THR A 93 0.25 -10.14 -5.46
N THR A 94 1.18 -10.20 -4.51
CA THR A 94 2.55 -10.66 -4.76
C THR A 94 2.58 -12.10 -5.25
N PHE A 95 1.82 -13.01 -4.62
CA PHE A 95 1.71 -14.40 -5.06
C PHE A 95 1.20 -14.48 -6.50
N TYR A 96 0.18 -13.71 -6.84
CA TYR A 96 -0.33 -13.62 -8.20
C TYR A 96 0.79 -13.25 -9.18
N PHE A 97 1.47 -12.12 -8.96
CA PHE A 97 2.50 -11.65 -9.89
C PHE A 97 3.75 -12.54 -9.95
N CYS A 98 4.13 -13.18 -8.85
CA CYS A 98 5.33 -14.03 -8.81
C CYS A 98 5.10 -15.43 -9.37
N ILE A 99 3.91 -16.02 -9.18
CA ILE A 99 3.68 -17.45 -9.45
C ILE A 99 2.61 -17.69 -10.52
N VAL A 100 1.55 -16.88 -10.54
CA VAL A 100 0.36 -17.09 -11.40
C VAL A 100 0.50 -16.33 -12.72
N GLU A 101 0.78 -15.03 -12.66
CA GLU A 101 0.87 -14.15 -13.83
C GLU A 101 1.88 -14.64 -14.88
N PRO A 102 3.09 -15.16 -14.55
CA PRO A 102 4.02 -15.66 -15.57
C PRO A 102 3.44 -16.80 -16.43
N LYS A 103 2.41 -17.49 -15.94
CA LYS A 103 1.71 -18.58 -16.64
C LYS A 103 0.47 -18.08 -17.41
N LEU A 104 -0.26 -17.11 -16.86
CA LEU A 104 -1.49 -16.59 -17.46
C LEU A 104 -1.23 -15.48 -18.47
N LYS A 105 -0.23 -14.63 -18.21
CA LYS A 105 0.20 -13.51 -19.06
C LYS A 105 -0.94 -12.55 -19.39
N LEU A 106 -1.83 -12.30 -18.43
CA LEU A 106 -2.97 -11.41 -18.63
C LEU A 106 -2.51 -9.99 -18.97
N PHE A 107 -1.37 -9.54 -18.44
CA PHE A 107 -0.85 -8.20 -18.71
C PHE A 107 -0.19 -8.06 -20.11
N GLU A 108 -0.05 -9.15 -20.87
CA GLU A 108 0.27 -9.09 -22.30
C GLU A 108 -0.96 -8.64 -23.12
N ILE A 109 -2.18 -8.75 -22.57
CA ILE A 109 -3.42 -8.31 -23.23
C ILE A 109 -3.52 -6.77 -23.16
N PRO A 110 -3.60 -6.06 -24.31
CA PRO A 110 -3.57 -4.60 -24.33
C PRO A 110 -4.65 -3.92 -23.49
N VAL A 111 -5.87 -4.47 -23.47
CA VAL A 111 -7.00 -3.92 -22.70
C VAL A 111 -6.76 -4.02 -21.20
N ILE A 112 -6.18 -5.13 -20.73
CA ILE A 112 -5.86 -5.32 -19.31
C ILE A 112 -4.77 -4.33 -18.90
N LYS A 113 -3.71 -4.21 -19.71
CA LYS A 113 -2.64 -3.24 -19.47
C LYS A 113 -3.15 -1.80 -19.45
N PHE A 114 -4.02 -1.44 -20.40
CA PHE A 114 -4.63 -0.12 -20.46
C PHE A 114 -5.50 0.16 -19.22
N THR A 115 -6.32 -0.81 -18.81
CA THR A 115 -7.17 -0.70 -17.61
C THR A 115 -6.31 -0.52 -16.36
N ASN A 116 -5.26 -1.33 -16.22
CA ASN A 116 -4.32 -1.20 -15.11
C ASN A 116 -3.66 0.19 -15.07
N ASN A 117 -3.26 0.74 -16.21
CA ASN A 117 -2.70 2.09 -16.25
C ASN A 117 -3.69 3.16 -15.80
N ILE A 118 -4.99 3.03 -16.15
CA ILE A 118 -6.04 3.93 -15.65
C ILE A 118 -6.16 3.82 -14.12
N VAL A 119 -6.17 2.59 -13.59
CA VAL A 119 -6.26 2.36 -12.14
C VAL A 119 -5.07 2.97 -11.41
N ILE A 120 -3.86 2.81 -11.95
CA ILE A 120 -2.64 3.43 -11.39
C ILE A 120 -2.77 4.95 -11.38
N ILE A 121 -3.15 5.57 -12.50
CA ILE A 121 -3.32 7.03 -12.59
C ILE A 121 -4.37 7.50 -11.58
N GLY A 122 -5.51 6.81 -11.48
CA GLY A 122 -6.56 7.13 -10.53
C GLY A 122 -6.09 7.04 -9.08
N THR A 123 -5.33 6.00 -8.75
CA THR A 123 -4.76 5.80 -7.41
C THR A 123 -3.75 6.89 -7.07
N CYS A 124 -2.82 7.20 -7.98
CA CYS A 124 -1.86 8.28 -7.79
C CYS A 124 -2.54 9.65 -7.65
N ALA A 125 -3.57 9.93 -8.46
CA ALA A 125 -4.33 11.16 -8.38
C ALA A 125 -5.10 11.27 -7.05
N PHE A 126 -5.67 10.17 -6.56
CA PHE A 126 -6.34 10.12 -5.27
C PHE A 126 -5.36 10.37 -4.11
N THR A 127 -4.21 9.71 -4.10
CA THR A 127 -3.17 9.95 -3.07
C THR A 127 -2.68 11.39 -3.09
N ALA A 128 -2.43 11.96 -4.27
CA ALA A 128 -2.05 13.37 -4.40
C ALA A 128 -3.15 14.33 -3.91
N PHE A 129 -4.42 14.01 -4.18
CA PHE A 129 -5.56 14.76 -3.67
C PHE A 129 -5.65 14.71 -2.14
N LEU A 130 -5.49 13.53 -1.53
CA LEU A 130 -5.46 13.40 -0.07
C LEU A 130 -4.30 14.21 0.51
N PHE A 131 -3.10 14.09 -0.05
CA PHE A 131 -1.96 14.89 0.42
C PHE A 131 -2.25 16.38 0.31
N LEU A 132 -2.80 16.85 -0.81
CA LEU A 132 -3.21 18.24 -0.98
C LEU A 132 -4.24 18.66 0.08
N LEU A 133 -5.23 17.82 0.38
CA LEU A 133 -6.31 18.08 1.33
C LEU A 133 -5.78 18.23 2.77
N TYR A 134 -4.94 17.30 3.21
CA TYR A 134 -4.45 17.23 4.59
C TYR A 134 -3.15 18.00 4.85
N LEU A 135 -2.46 18.48 3.81
CA LEU A 135 -1.23 19.28 3.96
C LEU A 135 -1.33 20.46 4.96
N PRO A 136 -2.45 21.21 5.04
CA PRO A 136 -2.60 22.29 6.03
C PRO A 136 -2.55 21.81 7.49
N ASP A 137 -2.94 20.55 7.76
CA ASP A 137 -2.90 19.97 9.11
C ASP A 137 -1.46 19.64 9.53
N TYR A 138 -0.57 19.43 8.56
CA TYR A 138 0.86 19.22 8.79
C TYR A 138 1.66 20.53 8.85
N VAL A 139 1.31 21.50 8.00
CA VAL A 139 2.02 22.77 7.88
C VAL A 139 1.05 23.91 8.13
N PHE A 140 0.86 24.23 9.41
CA PHE A 140 -0.03 25.30 9.84
C PHE A 140 0.33 26.63 9.18
N GLY A 141 -0.65 27.28 8.56
CA GLY A 141 -0.50 28.59 7.92
C GLY A 141 0.17 28.57 6.54
N ILE A 142 0.31 27.40 5.90
CA ILE A 142 0.80 27.32 4.52
C ILE A 142 -0.13 28.07 3.56
N SER A 143 0.43 28.99 2.77
CA SER A 143 -0.35 29.73 1.76
C SER A 143 -0.68 28.84 0.56
N GLU A 144 -1.78 29.12 -0.14
CA GLU A 144 -2.22 28.31 -1.29
C GLU A 144 -1.16 28.14 -2.39
N PRO A 145 -0.41 29.18 -2.81
CA PRO A 145 0.61 29.01 -3.85
C PRO A 145 1.71 28.03 -3.42
N PHE A 146 2.15 28.10 -2.17
CA PHE A 146 3.16 27.19 -1.62
C PHE A 146 2.62 25.78 -1.44
N ARG A 147 1.34 25.64 -1.04
CA ARG A 147 0.65 24.36 -0.95
C ARG A 147 0.64 23.65 -2.31
N TYR A 148 0.19 24.30 -3.37
CA TYR A 148 0.19 23.72 -4.72
C TYR A 148 1.61 23.43 -5.25
N ALA A 149 2.56 24.34 -5.01
CA ALA A 149 3.94 24.14 -5.43
C ALA A 149 4.60 22.94 -4.74
N LEU A 150 4.33 22.73 -3.44
CA LEU A 150 4.86 21.59 -2.70
C LEU A 150 4.30 20.27 -3.23
N VAL A 151 2.97 20.18 -3.44
CA VAL A 151 2.34 18.98 -4.00
C VAL A 151 2.90 18.67 -5.39
N ALA A 152 3.03 19.67 -6.26
CA ALA A 152 3.63 19.50 -7.58
C ALA A 152 5.10 19.02 -7.50
N GLY A 153 5.87 19.56 -6.56
CA GLY A 153 7.24 19.13 -6.29
C GLY A 153 7.31 17.66 -5.85
N VAL A 154 6.47 17.25 -4.90
CA VAL A 154 6.41 15.86 -4.43
C VAL A 154 6.06 14.91 -5.56
N ILE A 155 5.06 15.24 -6.39
CA ILE A 155 4.69 14.42 -7.56
C ILE A 155 5.86 14.29 -8.53
N LEU A 156 6.58 15.39 -8.80
CA LEU A 156 7.74 15.39 -9.68
C LEU A 156 8.85 14.49 -9.13
N PHE A 157 9.22 14.64 -7.86
CA PHE A 157 10.26 13.82 -7.22
C PHE A 157 9.85 12.34 -7.15
N ALA A 158 8.59 12.03 -6.86
CA ALA A 158 8.08 10.66 -6.88
C ALA A 158 8.19 10.05 -8.30
N THR A 159 7.81 10.81 -9.33
CA THR A 159 7.90 10.36 -10.73
C THR A 159 9.36 10.11 -11.13
N LEU A 160 10.25 11.05 -10.84
CA LEU A 160 11.67 10.94 -11.16
C LEU A 160 12.34 9.77 -10.44
N SER A 161 12.09 9.62 -9.13
CA SER A 161 12.65 8.52 -8.34
C SER A 161 12.11 7.15 -8.71
N SER A 162 10.88 7.07 -9.25
CA SER A 162 10.29 5.81 -9.72
C SER A 162 10.84 5.31 -11.07
N THR A 163 11.63 6.12 -11.78
CA THR A 163 12.13 5.78 -13.12
C THR A 163 13.20 4.69 -13.10
N ASP A 164 13.99 4.60 -12.02
CA ASP A 164 15.01 3.57 -11.86
C ASP A 164 14.98 3.01 -10.44
N ILE A 165 14.99 1.68 -10.34
CA ILE A 165 15.01 0.95 -9.07
C ILE A 165 16.19 1.35 -8.17
N LYS A 166 17.28 1.88 -8.73
CA LYS A 166 18.42 2.39 -7.97
C LYS A 166 18.01 3.51 -7.02
N TYR A 167 17.17 4.44 -7.46
CA TYR A 167 16.71 5.54 -6.62
C TYR A 167 15.78 5.03 -5.53
N VAL A 168 14.86 4.13 -5.87
CA VAL A 168 13.99 3.46 -4.90
C VAL A 168 14.82 2.76 -3.82
N LYS A 169 15.85 2.00 -4.18
CA LYS A 169 16.74 1.34 -3.21
C LYS A 169 17.39 2.33 -2.25
N ILE A 170 17.94 3.43 -2.77
CA ILE A 170 18.63 4.45 -1.96
C ILE A 170 17.63 5.12 -1.02
N LEU A 171 16.50 5.57 -1.55
CA LEU A 171 15.47 6.26 -0.77
C LEU A 171 14.91 5.35 0.32
N SER A 172 14.55 4.11 0.00
CA SER A 172 14.02 3.15 0.96
C SER A 172 14.98 2.88 2.11
N VAL A 173 16.28 2.70 1.82
CA VAL A 173 17.29 2.47 2.88
C VAL A 173 17.55 3.75 3.68
N ALA A 174 17.52 4.92 3.05
CA ALA A 174 17.75 6.20 3.74
C ALA A 174 16.56 6.62 4.62
N SER A 175 15.35 6.14 4.33
CA SER A 175 14.12 6.46 5.06
C SER A 175 13.67 5.39 6.06
N THR A 176 14.46 4.32 6.25
CA THR A 176 14.23 3.27 7.27
C THR A 176 15.20 3.48 8.43
#